data_AF-A0AB39AP14-F1
#
_entry.id   AF-A0AB39AP14-F1
#
_cell.length_a   1.000
_cell.length_b   1.000
_cell.length_c   1.000
_cell.angle_alpha   90.00
_cell.angle_beta   90.00
_cell.angle_gamma   90.00
#
_symmetry.space_group_name_H-M   'P 1'
#
loop_
_entity.id
_entity.type
_entity.pdbx_description
1 polymer ?
#
loop_
_entity_poly.entity_id
_entity_poly.type
_entity_poly.pdbx_seq_one_letter_code
_entity_poly.pdbx_strand_id
1 'polypeptide(L)'
;MTALLTTNRYIQSLPKYLTLCEHNYVRLLKLLPSERAIGSVREIKLGHSEFAINIDDNAKYTLDVSIKQLSGMVSGISPLYLTVRLYNDAKVAEIVHHDYHQRIKPSYGYPNPKMHQKDEKYQLNAFLYDWLVACVERGQSTLNWDVNNGLV
;
A
#
# COMPACT_ATOMS: atom_id res chain seq x y z
N MET A 1 32.51 -1.25 36.21
CA MET A 1 31.03 -1.28 36.26
C MET A 1 30.52 -1.26 34.83
N THR A 2 30.12 -2.42 34.31
CA THR A 2 29.64 -2.57 32.93
C THR A 2 28.18 -2.13 32.90
N ALA A 3 27.91 -0.95 32.34
CA ALA A 3 26.54 -0.46 32.18
C ALA A 3 25.79 -1.41 31.23
N LEU A 4 24.86 -2.20 31.76
CA LEU A 4 23.90 -2.96 30.98
C LEU A 4 22.98 -1.96 30.28
N LEU A 5 23.28 -1.63 29.03
CA LEU A 5 22.37 -0.90 28.16
C LEU A 5 21.10 -1.74 28.02
N THR A 6 20.05 -1.39 28.77
CA THR A 6 18.73 -1.96 28.64
C THR A 6 18.22 -1.65 27.23
N THR A 7 18.32 -2.63 26.34
CA THR A 7 17.82 -2.51 24.97
C THR A 7 16.31 -2.48 25.02
N ASN A 8 15.74 -1.27 25.06
CA ASN A 8 14.29 -1.10 25.10
C ASN A 8 13.70 -1.69 23.81
N ARG A 9 13.03 -2.85 23.96
CA ARG A 9 12.47 -3.60 22.84
C ARG A 9 11.29 -2.81 22.30
N TYR A 10 11.31 -2.48 21.01
CA TYR A 10 10.17 -1.84 20.38
C TYR A 10 8.98 -2.81 20.37
N ILE A 11 7.88 -2.37 20.97
CA ILE A 11 6.60 -3.09 21.00
C ILE A 11 5.60 -2.23 20.24
N GLN A 12 5.17 -2.72 19.08
CA GLN A 12 4.14 -2.06 18.30
C GLN A 12 2.82 -2.01 19.09
N SER A 13 2.20 -0.84 19.14
CA SER A 13 0.82 -0.73 19.64
C SER A 13 -0.12 -1.32 18.60
N LEU A 14 -0.69 -2.49 18.91
CA LEU A 14 -1.62 -3.19 18.03
C LEU A 14 -2.87 -2.36 17.70
N PRO A 15 -3.55 -1.70 18.67
CA PRO A 15 -4.72 -0.88 18.36
C PRO A 15 -4.39 0.25 17.37
N LYS A 16 -3.28 0.96 17.58
CA LYS A 16 -2.84 2.02 16.66
C LYS A 16 -2.56 1.49 15.25
N TYR A 17 -1.95 0.32 15.15
CA TYR A 17 -1.68 -0.32 13.87
C TYR A 17 -2.97 -0.74 13.16
N LEU A 18 -3.93 -1.33 13.87
CA LEU A 18 -5.20 -1.73 13.28
C LEU A 18 -6.00 -0.53 12.78
N THR A 19 -6.09 0.56 13.54
CA THR A 19 -6.74 1.80 13.10
C THR A 19 -6.12 2.36 11.82
N LEU A 20 -4.78 2.29 11.70
CA LEU A 20 -4.08 2.68 10.47
C LEU A 20 -4.51 1.80 9.28
N CYS A 21 -4.59 0.50 9.47
CA CYS A 21 -5.00 -0.43 8.40
C CYS A 21 -6.50 -0.29 8.04
N GLU A 22 -7.38 0.03 8.98
CA GLU A 22 -8.79 0.36 8.73
C GLU A 22 -8.91 1.62 7.88
N HIS A 23 -8.14 2.65 8.20
CA HIS A 23 -8.06 3.88 7.42
C HIS A 23 -7.55 3.66 6.00
N ASN A 24 -6.57 2.77 5.83
CA ASN A 24 -6.07 2.36 4.52
C ASN A 24 -7.17 1.65 3.73
N TYR A 25 -7.92 0.74 4.36
CA TYR A 25 -9.00 0.00 3.70
C TYR A 25 -10.05 0.94 3.11
N VAL A 26 -10.62 1.83 3.94
CA VAL A 26 -11.71 2.71 3.52
C VAL A 26 -11.27 3.68 2.41
N ARG A 27 -10.02 4.15 2.43
CA ARG A 27 -9.50 5.03 1.37
C ARG A 27 -9.20 4.26 0.08
N LEU A 28 -8.57 3.10 0.20
CA LEU A 28 -8.23 2.28 -0.97
C LEU A 28 -9.48 1.83 -1.71
N LEU A 29 -10.58 1.52 -0.99
CA LEU A 29 -11.89 1.24 -1.62
C LEU A 29 -12.36 2.34 -2.57
N LYS A 30 -12.02 3.62 -2.31
CA LYS A 30 -12.38 4.75 -3.19
C LYS A 30 -11.54 4.82 -4.46
N LEU A 31 -10.39 4.16 -4.46
CA LEU A 31 -9.40 4.19 -5.53
C LEU A 31 -9.34 2.89 -6.34
N LEU A 32 -10.06 1.84 -5.90
CA LEU A 32 -10.19 0.62 -6.69
C LEU A 32 -10.87 0.89 -8.04
N PRO A 33 -10.61 0.04 -9.06
CA PRO A 33 -11.41 0.02 -10.28
C PRO A 33 -12.87 -0.30 -9.98
N SER A 34 -13.78 0.15 -10.85
CA SER A 34 -15.23 -0.12 -10.71
C SER A 34 -15.52 -1.62 -10.76
N GLU A 35 -14.80 -2.33 -11.63
CA GLU A 35 -14.82 -3.79 -11.70
C GLU A 35 -13.78 -4.39 -10.76
N ARG A 36 -14.14 -5.49 -10.09
CA ARG A 36 -13.24 -6.24 -9.20
C ARG A 36 -12.77 -7.55 -9.82
N ALA A 37 -12.71 -7.60 -11.15
CA ALA A 37 -12.15 -8.75 -11.84
C ALA A 37 -10.62 -8.72 -11.76
N ILE A 38 -9.99 -9.88 -11.78
CA ILE A 38 -8.53 -9.97 -11.88
C ILE A 38 -8.10 -9.31 -13.19
N GLY A 39 -7.07 -8.46 -13.12
CA GLY A 39 -6.59 -7.68 -14.24
C GLY A 39 -7.34 -6.36 -14.48
N SER A 40 -8.40 -6.06 -13.73
CA SER A 40 -9.01 -4.72 -13.76
C SER A 40 -8.01 -3.68 -13.24
N VAL A 41 -7.92 -2.54 -13.95
CA VAL A 41 -6.97 -1.47 -13.67
C VAL A 41 -7.69 -0.14 -13.48
N ARG A 42 -7.18 0.68 -12.57
CA ARG A 42 -7.55 2.08 -12.44
C ARG A 42 -6.31 2.95 -12.38
N GLU A 43 -6.24 3.89 -13.31
CA GLU A 43 -5.19 4.89 -13.36
C GLU A 43 -5.57 6.14 -12.55
N ILE A 44 -4.57 6.70 -11.88
CA ILE A 44 -4.69 7.87 -11.02
C ILE A 44 -3.52 8.79 -11.32
N LYS A 45 -3.82 10.04 -11.65
CA LYS A 45 -2.84 11.10 -11.77
C LYS A 45 -2.73 11.87 -10.46
N LEU A 46 -1.52 12.06 -9.95
CA LEU A 46 -1.23 12.83 -8.74
C LEU A 46 -0.04 13.76 -9.03
N GLY A 47 -0.34 15.05 -9.23
CA GLY A 47 0.66 16.03 -9.66
C GLY A 47 1.22 15.67 -11.05
N HIS A 48 2.54 15.48 -11.12
CA HIS A 48 3.25 15.10 -12.35
C HIS A 48 3.49 13.59 -12.49
N SER A 49 2.96 12.79 -11.56
CA SER A 49 3.11 11.34 -11.57
C SER A 49 1.79 10.66 -11.86
N GLU A 50 1.83 9.58 -12.62
CA GLU A 50 0.68 8.70 -12.83
C GLU A 50 0.95 7.35 -12.20
N PHE A 51 -0.11 6.75 -11.68
CA PHE A 51 -0.09 5.48 -10.99
C PHE A 51 -1.21 4.59 -11.53
N ALA A 52 -1.00 3.27 -11.50
CA ALA A 52 -2.02 2.27 -11.76
C ALA A 52 -2.24 1.41 -10.51
N ILE A 53 -3.51 1.25 -10.14
CA ILE A 53 -3.97 0.24 -9.18
C ILE A 53 -4.54 -0.93 -9.98
N ASN A 54 -3.97 -2.12 -9.82
CA ASN A 54 -4.38 -3.33 -10.51
C ASN A 54 -4.94 -4.33 -9.52
N ILE A 55 -6.01 -5.05 -9.88
CA ILE A 55 -6.46 -6.21 -9.12
C ILE A 55 -5.59 -7.41 -9.52
N ASP A 56 -4.76 -7.89 -8.61
CA ASP A 56 -3.85 -9.03 -8.84
C ASP A 56 -4.54 -10.36 -8.51
N ASP A 57 -5.33 -10.41 -7.43
CA ASP A 57 -6.12 -11.58 -7.04
C ASP A 57 -7.41 -11.16 -6.33
N ASN A 58 -8.46 -11.97 -6.45
CA ASN A 58 -9.75 -11.74 -5.82
C ASN A 58 -10.35 -13.05 -5.28
N ALA A 59 -10.36 -13.18 -3.96
CA ALA A 59 -10.97 -14.29 -3.24
C ALA A 59 -12.13 -13.80 -2.37
N LYS A 60 -12.90 -14.76 -1.81
CA LYS A 60 -14.13 -14.47 -1.06
C LYS A 60 -13.98 -13.40 0.04
N TYR A 61 -12.85 -13.41 0.76
CA TYR A 61 -12.61 -12.52 1.89
C TYR A 61 -11.35 -11.65 1.73
N THR A 62 -10.58 -11.83 0.65
CA THR A 62 -9.33 -11.10 0.42
C THR A 62 -9.26 -10.59 -1.00
N LEU A 63 -8.74 -9.37 -1.17
CA LEU A 63 -8.44 -8.76 -2.45
C LEU A 63 -6.98 -8.32 -2.44
N ASP A 64 -6.21 -8.77 -3.42
CA ASP A 64 -4.82 -8.35 -3.58
C ASP A 64 -4.71 -7.38 -4.74
N VAL A 65 -4.02 -6.27 -4.49
CA VAL A 65 -3.82 -5.21 -5.48
C VAL A 65 -2.38 -4.76 -5.54
N SER A 66 -1.94 -4.36 -6.73
CA SER A 66 -0.64 -3.73 -6.94
C SER A 66 -0.81 -2.27 -7.32
N ILE A 67 0.00 -1.41 -6.70
CA ILE A 67 0.10 0.02 -6.99
C ILE A 67 1.44 0.25 -7.67
N LYS A 68 1.43 0.71 -8.91
CA LYS A 68 2.62 0.91 -9.74
C LYS A 68 2.68 2.35 -10.21
N GLN A 69 3.85 2.97 -10.12
CA GLN A 69 4.09 4.26 -10.76
C GLN A 69 4.36 4.06 -12.25
N LEU A 70 3.58 4.75 -13.10
CA LEU A 70 3.68 4.71 -14.56
C LEU A 70 4.58 5.83 -15.08
N SER A 71 4.49 7.03 -14.50
CA SER A 71 5.21 8.23 -14.95
C SER A 71 5.61 9.13 -13.79
N GLY A 72 6.41 10.18 -14.07
CA GLY A 72 6.91 11.10 -13.05
C GLY A 72 8.01 10.51 -12.16
N MET A 73 8.73 9.50 -12.66
CA MET A 73 9.88 8.92 -11.96
C MET A 73 11.07 9.89 -11.96
N VAL A 74 11.83 9.88 -10.87
CA VAL A 74 13.10 10.61 -10.80
C VAL A 74 14.20 9.73 -11.39
N SER A 75 15.02 10.30 -12.28
CA SER A 75 16.15 9.57 -12.88
C SER A 75 17.06 8.98 -11.79
N GLY A 76 17.38 7.69 -11.90
CA GLY A 76 18.19 6.96 -10.94
C GLY A 76 17.43 6.37 -9.74
N ILE A 77 16.11 6.57 -9.64
CA ILE A 77 15.25 5.98 -8.60
C ILE A 77 14.30 4.98 -9.25
N SER A 78 14.20 3.78 -8.67
CA SER A 78 13.23 2.78 -9.11
C SER A 78 11.79 3.27 -8.94
N PRO A 79 10.88 2.96 -9.88
CA PRO A 79 9.48 3.31 -9.73
C PRO A 79 8.88 2.73 -8.45
N LEU A 80 7.92 3.46 -7.87
CA LEU A 80 7.14 2.94 -6.75
C LEU A 80 6.37 1.69 -7.19
N TYR A 81 6.53 0.62 -6.42
CA TYR A 81 5.77 -0.62 -6.55
C TYR A 81 5.34 -1.10 -5.16
N LEU A 82 4.04 -1.14 -4.90
CA LEU A 82 3.48 -1.65 -3.65
C LEU A 82 2.53 -2.81 -3.93
N THR A 83 2.59 -3.85 -3.10
CA THR A 83 1.55 -4.87 -3.03
C THR A 83 0.72 -4.65 -1.77
N VAL A 84 -0.59 -4.58 -1.91
CA VAL A 84 -1.52 -4.31 -0.81
C VAL A 84 -2.57 -5.42 -0.78
N ARG A 85 -2.77 -5.99 0.41
CA ARG A 85 -3.85 -6.95 0.66
C ARG A 85 -4.97 -6.28 1.45
N LEU A 86 -6.18 -6.39 0.96
CA LEU A 86 -7.40 -5.98 1.65
C LEU A 86 -8.09 -7.22 2.23
N TYR A 87 -8.40 -7.17 3.53
CA TYR A 87 -9.21 -8.17 4.22
C TYR A 87 -10.63 -7.63 4.35
N ASN A 88 -11.57 -8.22 3.61
CA ASN A 88 -12.94 -7.73 3.49
C ASN A 88 -13.82 -8.04 4.70
N ASP A 89 -13.46 -9.04 5.49
CA ASP A 89 -14.11 -9.43 6.74
C ASP A 89 -13.67 -8.50 7.90
N ALA A 90 -12.37 -8.30 8.05
CA ALA A 90 -11.78 -7.45 9.08
C ALA A 90 -11.80 -5.95 8.71
N LYS A 91 -12.11 -5.60 7.46
CA LYS A 91 -12.14 -4.22 6.94
C LYS A 91 -10.81 -3.48 7.11
N VAL A 92 -9.71 -4.20 6.91
CA VAL A 92 -8.34 -3.65 7.00
C VAL A 92 -7.58 -3.87 5.70
N ALA A 93 -6.66 -2.95 5.39
CA ALA A 93 -5.75 -3.09 4.26
C ALA A 93 -4.31 -2.83 4.72
N GLU A 94 -3.39 -3.67 4.27
CA GLU A 94 -1.98 -3.50 4.59
C GLU A 94 -1.04 -3.78 3.42
N ILE A 95 0.10 -3.10 3.42
CA ILE A 95 1.22 -3.45 2.54
C ILE A 95 1.73 -4.84 2.91
N VAL A 96 1.81 -5.71 1.91
CA VAL A 96 2.39 -7.04 2.01
C VAL A 96 3.59 -7.15 1.07
N HIS A 97 4.45 -8.13 1.33
CA HIS A 97 5.49 -8.48 0.38
C HIS A 97 4.89 -9.37 -0.72
N HIS A 98 5.32 -9.18 -1.97
CA HIS A 98 4.83 -9.97 -3.11
C HIS A 98 5.21 -11.47 -2.97
N ASP A 99 6.40 -11.75 -2.45
CA ASP A 99 6.81 -13.09 -2.03
C ASP A 99 6.46 -13.33 -0.55
N TYR A 100 5.59 -14.31 -0.30
CA TYR A 100 5.16 -14.72 1.02
C TYR A 100 6.33 -15.11 1.95
N HIS A 101 7.39 -15.71 1.40
CA HIS A 101 8.57 -16.12 2.18
C HIS A 101 9.39 -14.91 2.69
N GLN A 102 9.19 -13.75 2.08
CA GLN A 102 9.82 -12.49 2.42
C GLN A 102 8.86 -11.55 3.18
N ARG A 103 7.90 -12.12 3.91
CA ARG A 103 6.95 -11.33 4.73
C ARG A 103 7.66 -10.30 5.60
N ILE A 104 7.15 -9.07 5.56
CA ILE A 104 7.59 -7.97 6.41
C ILE A 104 7.17 -8.28 7.84
N LYS A 105 8.11 -8.30 8.79
CA LYS A 105 7.81 -8.62 10.19
C LYS A 105 7.31 -7.40 10.95
N PRO A 106 6.36 -7.55 11.90
CA PRO A 106 5.88 -6.45 12.73
C PRO A 106 6.95 -5.80 13.63
N SER A 107 7.98 -6.57 14.01
CA SER A 107 9.14 -6.11 14.77
C SER A 107 10.31 -7.06 14.54
N TYR A 108 11.53 -6.52 14.51
CA TYR A 108 12.77 -7.30 14.38
C TYR A 108 13.56 -7.27 15.70
N GLY A 109 13.96 -8.45 16.18
CA GLY A 109 14.87 -8.60 17.30
C GLY A 109 16.29 -8.18 16.93
N TYR A 110 17.08 -7.77 17.93
CA TYR A 110 18.50 -7.44 17.74
C TYR A 110 19.39 -8.58 18.27
N PRO A 111 20.51 -8.92 17.60
CA PRO A 111 21.10 -8.29 16.42
C PRO A 111 20.27 -8.50 15.14
N ASN A 112 20.09 -7.44 14.35
CA ASN A 112 19.34 -7.45 13.08
C ASN A 112 20.31 -7.48 11.90
N PRO A 113 20.70 -8.66 11.38
CA PRO A 113 21.79 -8.79 10.41
C PRO A 113 21.42 -8.21 9.04
N LYS A 114 20.11 -8.09 8.76
CA LYS A 114 19.56 -7.50 7.54
C LYS A 114 19.30 -5.98 7.66
N MET A 115 19.59 -5.40 8.82
CA MET A 115 19.47 -3.95 9.09
C MET A 115 18.07 -3.35 8.86
N HIS A 116 16.99 -4.14 8.92
CA HIS A 116 15.62 -3.62 8.88
C HIS A 116 15.32 -2.64 10.03
N GLN A 117 14.43 -1.69 9.78
CA GLN A 117 13.94 -0.82 10.86
C GLN A 117 13.05 -1.61 11.82
N LYS A 118 13.05 -1.22 13.10
CA LYS A 118 12.32 -1.96 14.16
C LYS A 118 10.80 -1.94 13.95
N ASP A 119 10.29 -0.93 13.27
CA ASP A 119 8.88 -0.61 13.03
C ASP A 119 8.54 -0.56 11.52
N GLU A 120 9.35 -1.21 10.67
CA GLU A 120 9.24 -1.20 9.21
C GLU A 120 7.81 -1.46 8.70
N LYS A 121 7.10 -2.44 9.29
CA LYS A 121 5.70 -2.75 8.92
C LYS A 121 4.78 -1.56 9.18
N TYR A 122 4.95 -0.85 10.29
CA TYR A 122 4.14 0.33 10.61
C TYR A 122 4.47 1.47 9.64
N GLN A 123 5.75 1.74 9.41
CA GLN A 123 6.21 2.81 8.52
C GLN A 123 5.69 2.62 7.08
N LEU A 124 5.73 1.39 6.55
CA LEU A 124 5.18 1.08 5.23
C LEU A 124 3.68 1.34 5.16
N ASN A 125 2.92 0.93 6.18
CA ASN A 125 1.47 1.17 6.20
C ASN A 125 1.12 2.65 6.44
N ALA A 126 1.98 3.40 7.11
CA ALA A 126 1.85 4.85 7.26
C ALA A 126 2.14 5.56 5.95
N PHE A 127 3.15 5.10 5.19
CA PHE A 127 3.39 5.58 3.83
C PHE A 127 2.19 5.32 2.91
N LEU A 128 1.61 4.11 2.97
CA LEU A 128 0.37 3.81 2.23
C LEU A 128 -0.75 4.78 2.61
N TYR A 129 -0.93 5.04 3.90
CA TYR A 129 -1.94 5.97 4.39
C TYR A 129 -1.77 7.37 3.79
N ASP A 130 -0.56 7.93 3.86
CA ASP A 130 -0.27 9.27 3.34
C ASP A 130 -0.47 9.34 1.83
N TRP A 131 -0.04 8.30 1.11
CA TRP A 131 -0.25 8.20 -0.34
C TRP A 131 -1.75 8.13 -0.68
N LEU A 132 -2.53 7.32 0.03
CA LEU A 132 -3.98 7.20 -0.16
C LEU A 132 -4.70 8.51 0.15
N VAL A 133 -4.29 9.24 1.20
CA VAL A 133 -4.81 10.58 1.52
C VAL A 133 -4.55 11.52 0.34
N ALA A 134 -3.31 11.58 -0.16
CA ALA A 134 -2.95 12.44 -1.28
C ALA A 134 -3.76 12.11 -2.55
N CYS A 135 -3.95 10.83 -2.86
CA CYS A 135 -4.76 10.39 -3.99
C CYS A 135 -6.24 10.75 -3.83
N VAL A 136 -6.82 10.60 -2.64
CA VAL A 136 -8.24 10.93 -2.42
C VAL A 136 -8.48 12.45 -2.45
N GLU A 137 -7.55 13.24 -1.93
CA GLU A 137 -7.70 14.70 -1.85
C GLU A 137 -7.35 15.43 -3.15
N ARG A 138 -6.36 14.93 -3.90
CA ARG A 138 -5.76 15.66 -5.03
C ARG A 138 -5.61 14.82 -6.30
N GLY A 139 -5.91 13.52 -6.21
CA GLY A 139 -5.83 12.62 -7.34
C GLY A 139 -6.90 12.91 -8.39
N GLN A 140 -6.54 12.70 -9.64
CA GLN A 140 -7.42 12.89 -10.80
C GLN A 140 -7.57 11.57 -11.53
N SER A 141 -8.78 11.28 -12.01
CA SER A 141 -9.00 10.14 -12.91
C SER A 141 -8.53 10.50 -14.30
N THR A 142 -7.82 9.58 -14.97
CA THR A 142 -7.63 9.68 -16.42
C THR A 142 -8.96 9.31 -17.07
N LEU A 143 -9.64 10.28 -17.67
CA LEU A 143 -10.84 10.01 -18.47
C LEU A 143 -10.40 9.82 -19.91
N ASN A 144 -10.50 8.59 -20.40
CA ASN A 144 -10.38 8.32 -21.83
C ASN A 144 -11.72 8.72 -22.46
N TRP A 145 -11.85 9.99 -22.85
CA TRP A 145 -13.04 10.53 -23.50
C TRP A 145 -13.22 10.02 -24.94
N ASP A 146 -12.50 8.97 -25.35
CA ASP A 146 -12.45 8.52 -26.73
C ASP A 146 -13.87 8.26 -27.24
N VAL A 147 -14.28 9.09 -28.20
CA VAL A 147 -15.65 9.32 -28.70
C VAL A 147 -16.19 8.12 -29.50
N ASN A 148 -15.44 7.02 -29.56
CA ASN A 148 -15.74 5.85 -30.37
C ASN A 148 -16.48 4.74 -29.60
N ASN A 149 -16.84 4.95 -28.33
CA ASN A 149 -17.61 4.00 -27.52
C ASN A 149 -19.13 4.29 -27.48
N GLY A 150 -19.66 5.08 -28.42
CA GLY A 150 -21.11 5.20 -28.62
C GLY A 150 -21.88 5.91 -27.49
N LEU A 151 -21.24 6.82 -26.77
CA LEU A 151 -21.89 7.73 -25.82
C LEU A 151 -21.93 9.17 -26.38
N VAL A 152 -22.40 9.32 -27.62
CA VAL A 152 -23.18 10.44 -28.16
C VAL A 152 -24.11 9.89 -29.23
#